data_AF-A0A1F7CPP7-F1
#
_entry.id   AF-A0A1F7CPP7-F1
#
_cell.length_a   1.000
_cell.length_b   1.000
_cell.length_c   1.000
_cell.angle_alpha   90.00
_cell.angle_beta   90.00
_cell.angle_gamma   90.00
#
_symmetry.space_group_name_H-M   'P 1'
#
loop_
_entity.id
_entity.type
_entity.pdbx_description
1 polymer ?
#
loop_
_entity_poly.entity_id
_entity_poly.type
_entity_poly.pdbx_seq_one_letter_code
_entity_poly.pdbx_strand_id
1 'polypeptide(L)'
;MHAIDPHPSCDLSAFTAEGTDVLRIHTIPSLEILPQLSAETVLIDGDHNWYTVFHELKAIGAWKESPLIFLHDTEWPYGRRDMYYDPHRIPKHARHPCGKSGIARGSSELLGQGGLNPHLYNAEKEGGPRNGVRTAIEDFLKGSGRRWHAQFCSGLFGLGILVPQDVLSRKPVFARMLADLQTSALLQRYIEHLEVQRFWEYQRRCTLEKLLVERTAYNETAMSFEADADSA
;
A
#
# COMPACT_ATOMS: atom_id res chain seq x y z
N MET A 1 -3.01 -19.22 -11.42
CA MET A 1 -2.82 -17.98 -10.64
C MET A 1 -1.36 -17.89 -10.22
N HIS A 2 -0.75 -16.70 -10.29
CA HIS A 2 0.61 -16.46 -9.81
C HIS A 2 0.52 -15.59 -8.55
N ALA A 3 1.24 -15.97 -7.50
CA ALA A 3 1.42 -15.14 -6.30
C ALA A 3 2.92 -14.84 -6.16
N ILE A 4 3.26 -13.58 -5.93
CA ILE A 4 4.65 -13.14 -5.80
C ILE A 4 4.79 -12.50 -4.42
N ASP A 5 5.61 -13.11 -3.57
CA ASP A 5 5.97 -12.57 -2.27
C ASP A 5 7.40 -13.04 -1.94
N PRO A 6 8.41 -12.14 -1.94
CA PRO A 6 9.78 -12.51 -1.63
C PRO A 6 9.98 -13.02 -0.19
N HIS A 7 9.09 -12.67 0.73
CA HIS A 7 9.19 -13.02 2.15
C HIS A 7 7.81 -13.37 2.72
N PRO A 8 7.21 -14.49 2.28
CA PRO A 8 5.88 -14.88 2.72
C PRO A 8 5.87 -15.08 4.23
N SER A 9 4.90 -14.46 4.89
CA SER A 9 4.76 -14.50 6.35
C SER A 9 4.06 -15.77 6.87
N CYS A 10 3.47 -16.55 5.97
CA CYS A 10 2.76 -17.80 6.29
C CYS A 10 3.38 -18.99 5.57
N ASP A 11 3.16 -20.19 6.11
CA ASP A 11 3.54 -21.43 5.45
C ASP A 11 2.62 -21.67 4.24
N LEU A 12 3.19 -21.55 3.05
CA LEU A 12 2.48 -21.77 1.80
C LEU A 12 2.57 -23.22 1.31
N SER A 13 3.25 -24.11 2.06
CA SER A 13 3.44 -25.52 1.71
C SER A 13 2.11 -26.22 1.44
N ALA A 14 1.06 -25.94 2.23
CA ALA A 14 -0.27 -26.49 2.06
C ALA A 14 -0.88 -26.22 0.68
N PHE A 15 -0.62 -25.04 0.09
CA PHE A 15 -1.13 -24.68 -1.24
C PHE A 15 -0.33 -25.31 -2.39
N THR A 16 0.90 -25.74 -2.11
CA THR A 16 1.77 -26.43 -3.08
C THR A 16 1.66 -27.96 -3.00
N ALA A 17 1.34 -28.49 -1.81
CA ALA A 17 1.32 -29.92 -1.52
C ALA A 17 0.13 -30.66 -2.16
N GLU A 18 -0.98 -29.96 -2.42
CA GLU A 18 -2.15 -30.54 -3.08
C GLU A 18 -1.97 -30.76 -4.59
N GLY A 19 -0.79 -30.46 -5.16
CA GLY A 19 -0.51 -30.70 -6.58
C GLY A 19 -1.42 -29.91 -7.52
N THR A 20 -2.05 -28.84 -7.02
CA THR A 20 -2.94 -28.03 -7.85
C THR A 20 -2.09 -27.08 -8.70
N ASP A 21 -2.11 -27.28 -10.02
CA ASP A 21 -1.56 -26.34 -11.02
C ASP A 21 -2.23 -24.95 -10.99
N VAL A 22 -3.12 -24.72 -10.01
CA VAL A 22 -3.96 -23.54 -9.86
C VAL A 22 -3.19 -22.38 -9.27
N LEU A 23 -2.21 -22.61 -8.38
CA LEU A 23 -1.40 -21.56 -7.74
C LEU A 23 0.10 -21.81 -7.88
N ARG A 24 0.82 -20.84 -8.45
CA ARG A 24 2.28 -20.82 -8.53
C ARG A 24 2.83 -19.67 -7.69
N ILE A 25 3.59 -20.00 -6.65
CA ILE A 25 4.19 -19.04 -5.74
C ILE A 25 5.63 -18.74 -6.17
N HIS A 26 5.97 -17.45 -6.20
CA HIS A 26 7.29 -16.95 -6.54
C HIS A 26 7.85 -16.20 -5.33
N THR A 27 8.94 -16.72 -4.75
CA THR A 27 9.63 -16.14 -3.59
C THR A 27 10.79 -15.22 -3.96
N ILE A 28 10.75 -14.69 -5.18
CA ILE A 28 11.74 -13.74 -5.71
C ILE A 28 11.08 -12.38 -5.96
N PRO A 29 11.85 -11.28 -5.99
CA PRO A 29 11.32 -9.94 -6.26
C PRO A 29 10.48 -9.87 -7.53
N SER A 30 9.37 -9.14 -7.46
CA SER A 30 8.43 -8.94 -8.58
C SER A 30 9.13 -8.42 -9.83
N LEU A 31 10.06 -7.47 -9.69
CA LEU A 31 10.82 -6.90 -10.79
C LEU A 31 11.67 -7.92 -11.57
N GLU A 32 12.01 -9.06 -10.97
CA GLU A 32 12.79 -10.12 -11.61
C GLU A 32 11.91 -11.12 -12.37
N ILE A 33 10.73 -11.42 -11.82
CA ILE A 33 9.84 -12.46 -12.37
C ILE A 33 8.79 -11.91 -13.34
N LEU A 34 8.28 -10.70 -13.13
CA LEU A 34 7.23 -10.12 -13.98
C LEU A 34 7.53 -10.12 -15.48
N PRO A 35 8.78 -9.91 -15.96
CA PRO A 35 9.09 -10.02 -17.40
C PRO A 35 8.84 -11.40 -18.01
N GLN A 36 8.76 -12.45 -17.19
CA GLN A 36 8.59 -13.85 -17.61
C GLN A 36 7.14 -14.32 -17.46
N LEU A 37 6.26 -13.50 -16.90
CA LEU A 37 4.88 -13.84 -16.63
C LEU A 37 3.93 -13.20 -17.63
N SER A 38 2.69 -13.69 -17.62
CA SER A 38 1.54 -13.07 -18.26
C SER A 38 0.29 -13.40 -17.47
N ALA A 39 -0.66 -12.47 -17.41
CA ALA A 39 -1.97 -12.72 -16.81
C ALA A 39 -3.02 -11.83 -17.49
N GLU A 40 -4.30 -12.19 -17.35
CA GLU A 40 -5.42 -11.36 -17.79
C GLU A 40 -5.76 -10.25 -16.77
N THR A 41 -5.46 -10.51 -15.50
CA THR A 41 -5.69 -9.61 -14.37
C THR A 41 -4.49 -9.63 -13.43
N VAL A 42 -4.10 -8.47 -12.92
CA VAL A 42 -3.03 -8.30 -11.93
C VAL A 42 -3.54 -7.47 -10.77
N LEU A 43 -3.22 -7.90 -9.54
CA LEU A 43 -3.39 -7.12 -8.32
C LEU A 43 -2.00 -6.78 -7.79
N ILE A 44 -1.73 -5.49 -7.60
CA ILE A 44 -0.48 -4.97 -7.04
C ILE A 44 -0.78 -4.43 -5.64
N ASP A 45 -0.19 -5.08 -4.65
CA ASP A 45 -0.27 -4.73 -3.23
C ASP A 45 1.04 -5.13 -2.52
N GLY A 46 2.15 -4.66 -3.09
CA GLY A 46 3.51 -4.93 -2.61
C GLY A 46 4.10 -3.76 -1.83
N ASP A 47 5.33 -3.40 -2.15
CA ASP A 47 6.01 -2.24 -1.54
C ASP A 47 5.44 -0.92 -2.09
N HIS A 48 4.92 -0.05 -1.22
CA HIS A 48 4.17 1.16 -1.63
C HIS A 48 5.09 2.36 -1.90
N ASN A 49 6.06 2.17 -2.79
CA ASN A 49 6.92 3.25 -3.27
C ASN A 49 6.89 3.40 -4.79
N TRP A 50 7.25 4.60 -5.24
CA TRP A 50 7.26 4.97 -6.63
C TRP A 50 8.13 4.04 -7.48
N TYR A 51 9.35 3.74 -7.01
CA TYR A 51 10.31 2.97 -7.80
C TYR A 51 9.77 1.58 -8.12
N THR A 52 9.36 0.82 -7.10
CA THR A 52 8.83 -0.52 -7.27
C THR A 52 7.61 -0.51 -8.18
N VAL A 53 6.57 0.26 -7.84
CA VAL A 53 5.30 0.26 -8.59
C VAL A 53 5.49 0.73 -10.03
N PHE A 54 6.29 1.77 -10.27
CA PHE A 54 6.55 2.26 -11.63
C PHE A 54 7.22 1.18 -12.49
N HIS A 55 8.21 0.48 -11.93
CA HIS A 55 8.93 -0.56 -12.66
C HIS A 55 8.11 -1.85 -12.83
N GLU A 56 7.25 -2.20 -11.88
CA GLU A 56 6.27 -3.29 -12.02
C GLU A 56 5.28 -2.97 -13.15
N LEU A 57 4.69 -1.77 -13.15
CA LEU A 57 3.79 -1.32 -14.21
C LEU A 57 4.48 -1.30 -15.58
N LYS A 58 5.75 -0.90 -15.66
CA LYS A 58 6.52 -0.97 -16.91
C LYS A 58 6.71 -2.41 -17.39
N ALA A 59 7.01 -3.35 -16.49
CA ALA A 59 7.17 -4.76 -16.85
C ALA A 59 5.83 -5.35 -17.35
N ILE A 60 4.75 -5.10 -16.63
CA ILE A 60 3.40 -5.55 -16.99
C ILE A 60 2.91 -4.89 -18.28
N GLY A 61 3.17 -3.59 -18.47
CA GLY A 61 2.80 -2.84 -19.67
C GLY A 61 3.54 -3.29 -20.93
N ALA A 62 4.65 -4.03 -20.78
CA ALA A 62 5.39 -4.64 -21.88
C ALA A 62 4.88 -6.04 -22.28
N TRP A 63 3.93 -6.62 -21.52
CA TRP A 63 3.31 -7.88 -21.88
C TRP A 63 2.55 -7.77 -23.20
N LYS A 64 2.53 -8.88 -23.97
CA LYS A 64 1.86 -8.95 -25.27
C LYS A 64 0.36 -8.69 -25.12
N GLU A 65 -0.27 -9.41 -24.19
CA GLU A 65 -1.64 -9.16 -23.75
C GLU A 65 -1.61 -8.19 -22.58
N SER A 66 -2.43 -7.15 -22.62
CA SER A 66 -2.46 -6.17 -21.53
C SER A 66 -3.54 -6.51 -20.52
N PRO A 67 -3.17 -6.67 -19.24
CA PRO A 67 -4.11 -7.06 -18.21
C PRO A 67 -4.99 -5.91 -17.75
N LEU A 68 -6.08 -6.27 -17.08
CA LEU A 68 -6.75 -5.42 -16.10
C LEU A 68 -5.88 -5.34 -14.84
N ILE A 69 -5.50 -4.15 -14.41
CA ILE A 69 -4.61 -3.98 -13.24
C ILE A 69 -5.37 -3.28 -12.12
N PHE A 70 -5.32 -3.87 -10.93
CA PHE A 70 -5.76 -3.26 -9.68
C PHE A 70 -4.53 -2.89 -8.86
N LEU A 71 -4.52 -1.68 -8.29
CA LEU A 71 -3.46 -1.21 -7.41
C LEU A 71 -4.06 -0.71 -6.10
N HIS A 72 -3.59 -1.25 -4.99
CA HIS A 72 -3.89 -0.73 -3.67
C HIS A 72 -3.05 0.55 -3.40
N ASP A 73 -3.37 1.30 -2.35
CA ASP A 73 -2.57 2.44 -1.87
C ASP A 73 -2.40 3.63 -2.83
N THR A 74 -3.40 3.86 -3.67
CA THR A 74 -3.42 4.96 -4.66
C THR A 74 -3.90 6.31 -4.11
N GLU A 75 -4.30 6.38 -2.85
CA GLU A 75 -4.70 7.58 -2.11
C GLU A 75 -3.92 7.67 -0.79
N TRP A 76 -4.23 8.65 0.07
CA TRP A 76 -3.55 8.80 1.36
C TRP A 76 -3.64 7.50 2.19
N PRO A 77 -2.54 7.00 2.79
CA PRO A 77 -1.25 7.67 2.99
C PRO A 77 -0.24 7.60 1.84
N TYR A 78 -0.24 6.56 1.02
CA TYR A 78 0.91 6.25 0.15
C TYR A 78 0.74 6.60 -1.32
N GLY A 79 -0.42 7.15 -1.69
CA GLY A 79 -0.62 7.69 -3.04
C GLY A 79 0.44 8.73 -3.38
N ARG A 80 0.82 9.58 -2.41
CA ARG A 80 1.80 10.68 -2.57
C ARG A 80 3.01 10.57 -1.66
N ARG A 81 3.21 9.45 -0.95
CA ARG A 81 4.36 9.23 -0.08
C ARG A 81 4.86 7.80 -0.25
N ASP A 82 6.15 7.64 -0.46
CA ASP A 82 6.79 6.33 -0.49
C ASP A 82 6.80 5.70 0.91
N MET A 83 6.50 4.41 0.95
CA MET A 83 6.79 3.50 2.05
C MET A 83 7.77 2.43 1.56
N TYR A 84 8.68 2.04 2.44
CA TYR A 84 9.65 0.98 2.20
C TYR A 84 9.56 -0.09 3.29
N TYR A 85 9.33 -1.35 2.89
CA TYR A 85 9.54 -2.49 3.81
C TYR A 85 11.03 -2.64 4.16
N ASP A 86 11.88 -2.61 3.13
CA ASP A 86 13.34 -2.54 3.27
C ASP A 86 13.90 -1.48 2.31
N PRO A 87 14.29 -0.29 2.82
CA PRO A 87 14.81 0.77 1.98
C PRO A 87 16.08 0.36 1.24
N HIS A 88 16.86 -0.61 1.72
CA HIS A 88 18.11 -1.04 1.06
C HIS A 88 17.90 -1.76 -0.27
N ARG A 89 16.68 -2.24 -0.54
CA ARG A 89 16.32 -2.85 -1.83
C ARG A 89 16.08 -1.83 -2.94
N ILE A 90 15.85 -0.57 -2.57
CA ILE A 90 15.62 0.52 -3.53
C ILE A 90 16.96 1.16 -3.89
N PRO A 91 17.26 1.35 -5.19
CA PRO A 91 18.48 2.04 -5.60
C PRO A 91 18.58 3.43 -4.97
N LYS A 92 19.75 3.77 -4.43
CA LYS A 92 19.98 5.01 -3.67
C LYS A 92 19.55 6.28 -4.42
N HIS A 93 19.65 6.29 -5.75
CA HIS A 93 19.26 7.44 -6.58
C HIS A 93 17.74 7.59 -6.78
N ALA A 94 16.96 6.56 -6.46
CA ALA A 94 15.51 6.51 -6.61
C ALA A 94 14.79 6.43 -5.25
N ARG A 95 15.55 6.53 -4.14
CA ARG A 95 15.04 6.42 -2.77
C ARG A 95 15.04 7.78 -2.10
N HIS A 96 13.90 8.17 -1.53
CA HIS A 96 13.82 9.38 -0.71
C HIS A 96 14.47 9.18 0.65
N PRO A 97 14.91 10.27 1.33
CA PRO A 97 15.15 10.23 2.77
C PRO A 97 13.94 9.64 3.49
N CYS A 98 14.15 8.74 4.44
CA CYS A 98 13.10 8.00 5.11
C CYS A 98 13.45 7.68 6.56
N GLY A 99 12.42 7.51 7.39
CA GLY A 99 12.57 7.13 8.80
C GLY A 99 11.43 6.22 9.26
N LYS A 100 11.71 5.42 10.30
CA LYS A 100 10.67 4.66 11.02
C LYS A 100 9.92 5.59 11.97
N SER A 101 8.99 6.34 11.41
CA SER A 101 8.08 7.16 12.18
C SER A 101 6.73 7.29 11.51
N GLY A 102 5.70 7.56 12.31
CA GLY A 102 4.33 7.59 11.84
C GLY A 102 4.00 8.86 11.07
N ILE A 103 2.90 8.79 10.34
CA ILE A 103 2.39 9.87 9.49
C ILE A 103 0.98 10.28 9.94
N ALA A 104 0.64 11.54 9.74
CA ALA A 104 -0.72 12.05 9.94
C ALA A 104 -1.20 12.77 8.69
N ARG A 105 -2.50 12.63 8.44
CA ARG A 105 -3.15 13.31 7.33
C ARG A 105 -3.14 14.82 7.57
N GLY A 106 -2.77 15.58 6.55
CA GLY A 106 -2.57 17.03 6.64
C GLY A 106 -1.17 17.46 7.10
N SER A 107 -0.28 16.53 7.43
CA SER A 107 1.15 16.81 7.66
C SER A 107 1.99 16.26 6.53
N SER A 108 2.81 17.11 5.90
CA SER A 108 3.80 16.65 4.93
C SER A 108 5.00 15.97 5.58
N GLU A 109 5.28 16.24 6.84
CA GLU A 109 6.43 15.68 7.58
C GLU A 109 6.02 14.43 8.39
N LEU A 110 7.01 13.61 8.75
CA LEU A 110 6.83 12.55 9.75
C LEU A 110 6.52 13.15 11.13
N LEU A 111 5.79 12.40 11.95
CA LEU A 111 5.55 12.77 13.34
C LEU A 111 6.74 12.40 14.23
N GLY A 112 6.89 13.07 15.38
CA GLY A 112 7.86 12.64 16.39
C GLY A 112 7.40 11.43 17.21
N GLN A 113 6.08 11.24 17.34
CA GLN A 113 5.46 10.15 18.10
C GLN A 113 4.07 9.83 17.54
N GLY A 114 3.66 8.56 17.60
CA GLY A 114 2.35 8.10 17.15
C GLY A 114 2.22 8.09 15.63
N GLY A 115 0.99 8.23 15.11
CA GLY A 115 0.72 8.28 13.67
C GLY A 115 0.43 6.91 13.05
N LEU A 116 0.09 6.92 11.76
CA LEU A 116 -0.11 5.71 10.98
C LEU A 116 1.23 5.06 10.66
N ASN A 117 1.30 3.73 10.73
CA ASN A 117 2.44 2.94 10.27
C ASN A 117 3.83 3.39 10.78
N PRO A 118 4.02 3.68 12.09
CA PRO A 118 5.30 4.14 12.63
C PRO A 118 6.41 3.07 12.61
N HIS A 119 6.05 1.81 12.38
CA HIS A 119 6.97 0.69 12.32
C HIS A 119 7.60 0.48 10.92
N LEU A 120 7.02 1.10 9.87
CA LEU A 120 7.50 1.07 8.49
C LEU A 120 8.44 2.25 8.22
N TYR A 121 9.31 2.13 7.20
CA TYR A 121 10.10 3.27 6.74
C TYR A 121 9.25 4.14 5.82
N ASN A 122 8.86 5.31 6.29
CA ASN A 122 8.11 6.29 5.50
C ASN A 122 9.08 7.34 4.96
N ALA A 123 8.92 7.74 3.70
CA ALA A 123 9.62 8.90 3.17
C ALA A 123 9.34 10.12 4.05
N GLU A 124 10.38 10.91 4.34
CA GLU A 124 10.30 12.01 5.33
C GLU A 124 9.25 13.05 4.93
N LYS A 125 9.15 13.32 3.63
CA LYS A 125 8.19 14.26 3.05
C LYS A 125 7.17 13.58 2.15
N GLU A 126 5.91 13.98 2.28
CA GLU A 126 4.84 13.67 1.33
C GLU A 126 4.85 14.64 0.14
N GLY A 127 4.53 14.10 -1.03
CA GLY A 127 4.43 14.81 -2.29
C GLY A 127 5.77 14.98 -2.99
N GLY A 128 5.74 15.70 -4.12
CA GLY A 128 6.91 15.89 -4.98
C GLY A 128 7.06 14.81 -6.05
N PRO A 129 8.09 14.94 -6.89
CA PRO A 129 8.33 14.02 -7.99
C PRO A 129 8.71 12.63 -7.46
N ARG A 130 8.24 11.59 -8.15
CA ARG A 130 8.64 10.20 -7.90
C ARG A 130 8.39 9.75 -6.45
N ASN A 131 7.25 10.14 -5.88
CA ASN A 131 6.92 9.87 -4.48
C ASN A 131 5.46 9.38 -4.36
N GLY A 132 5.28 8.13 -3.97
CA GLY A 132 4.02 7.43 -3.80
C GLY A 132 3.49 6.67 -5.01
N VAL A 133 2.56 5.76 -4.76
CA VAL A 133 1.95 4.84 -5.72
C VAL A 133 1.17 5.58 -6.80
N ARG A 134 0.38 6.59 -6.43
CA ARG A 134 -0.40 7.40 -7.39
C ARG A 134 0.51 8.13 -8.36
N THR A 135 1.62 8.67 -7.84
CA THR A 135 2.65 9.31 -8.66
C THR A 135 3.29 8.32 -9.63
N ALA A 136 3.54 7.07 -9.19
CA ALA A 136 4.08 6.01 -10.03
C ALA A 136 3.15 5.68 -11.21
N ILE A 137 1.85 5.55 -10.92
CA ILE A 137 0.82 5.32 -11.93
C ILE A 137 0.80 6.48 -12.93
N GLU A 138 0.73 7.72 -12.46
CA GLU A 138 0.67 8.90 -13.34
C GLU A 138 1.91 9.03 -14.23
N ASP A 139 3.10 8.74 -13.71
CA ASP A 139 4.33 8.76 -14.49
C ASP A 139 4.39 7.60 -15.51
N PHE A 140 3.92 6.41 -15.15
CA PHE A 140 3.76 5.29 -16.07
C PHE A 140 2.81 5.64 -17.22
N LEU A 141 1.65 6.21 -16.92
CA LEU A 141 0.64 6.61 -17.91
C LEU A 141 1.18 7.65 -18.90
N LYS A 142 1.98 8.62 -18.42
CA LYS A 142 2.65 9.62 -19.29
C LYS A 142 3.71 9.00 -20.20
N GLY A 143 4.42 7.98 -19.74
CA GLY A 143 5.51 7.33 -20.47
C GLY A 143 5.12 6.11 -21.30
N SER A 144 3.89 5.61 -21.16
CA SER A 144 3.41 4.42 -21.85
C SER A 144 3.13 4.69 -23.33
N GLY A 145 3.66 3.84 -24.22
CA GLY A 145 3.31 3.87 -25.64
C GLY A 145 1.88 3.40 -25.94
N ARG A 146 1.23 2.74 -24.98
CA ARG A 146 -0.18 2.32 -25.04
C ARG A 146 -1.05 3.29 -24.23
N ARG A 147 -2.27 3.56 -24.71
CA ARG A 147 -3.27 4.32 -23.96
C ARG A 147 -3.99 3.45 -22.94
N TRP A 148 -4.06 3.94 -21.71
CA TRP A 148 -4.77 3.32 -20.61
C TRP A 148 -5.87 4.25 -20.10
N HIS A 149 -6.97 3.66 -19.66
CA HIS A 149 -7.94 4.30 -18.80
C HIS A 149 -7.56 4.03 -17.34
N ALA A 150 -7.57 5.07 -16.51
CA ALA A 150 -7.31 4.97 -15.09
C ALA A 150 -8.54 5.44 -14.31
N GLN A 151 -9.11 4.56 -13.49
CA GLN A 151 -10.19 4.87 -12.55
C GLN A 151 -9.63 4.77 -11.13
N PHE A 152 -9.92 5.77 -10.31
CA PHE A 152 -9.49 5.80 -8.91
C PHE A 152 -10.72 5.88 -8.00
N CYS A 153 -10.78 5.02 -7.00
CA CYS A 153 -11.82 5.01 -5.99
C CYS A 153 -11.27 5.68 -4.72
N SER A 154 -11.87 6.82 -4.36
CA SER A 154 -11.46 7.60 -3.19
C SER A 154 -11.76 6.88 -1.87
N GLY A 155 -10.88 7.08 -0.88
CA GLY A 155 -10.99 6.51 0.47
C GLY A 155 -9.62 6.48 1.13
N LEU A 156 -9.56 5.98 2.37
CA LEU A 156 -8.29 5.62 3.00
C LEU A 156 -7.63 4.50 2.18
N PHE A 157 -6.33 4.63 1.89
CA PHE A 157 -5.53 3.78 1.00
C PHE A 157 -5.96 3.87 -0.48
N GLY A 158 -7.27 3.79 -0.76
CA GLY A 158 -7.83 3.94 -2.10
C GLY A 158 -7.54 2.75 -3.02
N LEU A 159 -8.15 2.76 -4.19
CA LEU A 159 -7.98 1.71 -5.20
C LEU A 159 -7.82 2.34 -6.59
N GLY A 160 -6.77 1.95 -7.30
CA GLY A 160 -6.57 2.27 -8.71
C GLY A 160 -6.93 1.10 -9.61
N ILE A 161 -7.57 1.39 -10.73
CA ILE A 161 -7.92 0.41 -11.76
C ILE A 161 -7.39 0.92 -13.09
N LEU A 162 -6.48 0.17 -13.71
CA LEU A 162 -5.94 0.47 -15.03
C LEU A 162 -6.47 -0.53 -16.06
N VAL A 163 -7.00 -0.01 -17.16
CA VAL A 163 -7.55 -0.81 -18.26
C VAL A 163 -7.00 -0.32 -19.59
N PRO A 164 -6.56 -1.19 -20.50
CA PRO A 164 -6.21 -0.78 -21.85
C PRO A 164 -7.40 -0.12 -22.55
N GLN A 165 -7.18 1.06 -23.16
CA GLN A 165 -8.27 1.86 -23.73
C GLN A 165 -9.00 1.12 -24.88
N ASP A 166 -8.28 0.30 -25.64
CA ASP A 166 -8.81 -0.52 -26.73
C ASP A 166 -9.69 -1.66 -26.20
N VAL A 167 -9.32 -2.28 -25.08
CA VAL A 167 -10.15 -3.28 -24.38
C VAL A 167 -11.43 -2.63 -23.84
N LEU A 168 -11.29 -1.47 -23.20
CA LEU A 168 -12.43 -0.77 -22.60
C LEU A 168 -13.45 -0.31 -23.66
N SER A 169 -12.97 0.18 -24.80
CA SER A 169 -13.83 0.65 -25.90
C SER A 169 -14.69 -0.47 -26.52
N ARG A 170 -14.27 -1.74 -26.39
CA ARG A 170 -15.02 -2.91 -26.85
C ARG A 170 -16.01 -3.46 -25.81
N LYS A 171 -16.00 -2.93 -24.58
CA LYS A 171 -16.81 -3.41 -23.45
C LYS A 171 -17.62 -2.24 -22.83
N PRO A 172 -18.67 -1.73 -23.49
CA PRO A 172 -19.40 -0.54 -23.05
C PRO A 172 -20.07 -0.69 -21.68
N VAL A 173 -20.57 -1.90 -21.35
CA VAL A 173 -21.15 -2.18 -20.02
C VAL A 173 -20.08 -2.04 -18.92
N PHE A 174 -18.88 -2.56 -19.16
CA PHE A 174 -17.76 -2.43 -18.21
C PHE A 174 -17.28 -0.99 -18.10
N ALA A 175 -17.20 -0.25 -19.23
CA ALA A 175 -16.89 1.17 -19.21
C ALA A 175 -17.89 1.99 -18.39
N ARG A 176 -19.18 1.67 -18.49
CA ARG A 176 -20.22 2.31 -17.65
C ARG A 176 -20.03 1.97 -16.17
N MET A 177 -19.78 0.70 -15.85
CA MET A 177 -19.54 0.27 -14.48
C MET A 177 -18.34 0.99 -13.86
N LEU A 178 -17.24 1.19 -14.60
CA LEU A 178 -16.09 1.96 -14.11
C LEU A 178 -16.44 3.44 -13.90
N ALA A 179 -17.20 4.04 -14.82
CA ALA A 179 -17.63 5.43 -14.70
C ALA A 179 -18.53 5.65 -13.46
N ASP A 180 -19.34 4.65 -13.09
CA ASP A 180 -20.19 4.72 -11.89
C ASP A 180 -19.37 4.64 -10.58
N LEU A 181 -18.10 4.22 -10.62
CA LEU A 181 -17.18 4.29 -9.48
C LEU A 181 -16.60 5.70 -9.27
N GLN A 182 -16.77 6.60 -10.23
CA GLN A 182 -16.25 7.95 -10.13
C GLN A 182 -17.05 8.77 -9.11
N THR A 183 -16.38 9.20 -8.05
CA THR A 183 -16.96 10.08 -7.04
C THR A 183 -16.94 11.53 -7.48
N SER A 184 -18.01 12.28 -7.18
CA SER A 184 -18.01 13.73 -7.38
C SER A 184 -17.04 14.40 -6.40
N ALA A 185 -16.51 15.59 -6.75
CA ALA A 185 -15.63 16.33 -5.86
C ALA A 185 -16.24 16.61 -4.47
N LEU A 186 -17.57 16.78 -4.40
CA LEU A 186 -18.29 16.94 -3.13
C LEU A 186 -18.24 15.65 -2.29
N LEU A 187 -18.55 14.50 -2.90
CA LEU A 187 -18.50 13.20 -2.22
C LEU A 187 -17.08 12.84 -1.81
N GLN A 188 -16.10 13.13 -2.66
CA GLN A 188 -14.68 12.94 -2.32
C GLN A 188 -14.32 13.72 -1.06
N ARG A 189 -14.62 15.03 -1.01
CA ARG A 189 -14.36 15.85 0.20
C ARG A 189 -15.09 15.32 1.44
N TYR A 190 -16.30 14.79 1.28
CA TYR A 190 -17.05 14.20 2.38
C TYR A 190 -16.40 12.90 2.90
N ILE A 191 -16.03 11.98 1.99
CA ILE A 191 -15.28 10.77 2.33
C ILE A 191 -13.97 11.14 3.03
N GLU A 192 -13.24 12.13 2.49
CA GLU A 192 -12.00 12.59 3.09
C GLU A 192 -12.20 13.10 4.52
N HIS A 193 -13.27 13.84 4.78
CA HIS A 193 -13.60 14.29 6.13
C HIS A 193 -13.88 13.12 7.08
N LEU A 194 -14.68 12.14 6.64
CA LEU A 194 -14.97 10.93 7.42
C LEU A 194 -13.71 10.12 7.74
N GLU A 195 -12.80 9.96 6.76
CA GLU A 195 -11.55 9.23 6.97
C GLU A 195 -10.59 9.95 7.91
N VAL A 196 -10.56 11.29 7.92
CA VAL A 196 -9.80 12.06 8.93
C VAL A 196 -10.35 11.78 10.33
N GLN A 197 -11.67 11.81 10.51
CA GLN A 197 -12.28 11.53 11.82
C GLN A 197 -11.98 10.09 12.26
N ARG A 198 -12.17 9.12 11.35
CA ARG A 198 -11.87 7.71 11.60
C ARG A 198 -10.41 7.49 12.01
N PHE A 199 -9.48 8.17 11.34
CA PHE A 199 -8.06 8.11 11.66
C PHE A 199 -7.76 8.63 13.06
N TRP A 200 -8.32 9.79 13.44
CA TRP A 200 -8.10 10.35 14.77
C TRP A 200 -8.69 9.49 15.88
N GLU A 201 -9.88 8.92 15.67
CA GLU A 201 -10.45 7.98 16.64
C GLU A 201 -9.63 6.70 16.78
N TYR A 202 -9.08 6.18 15.68
CA TYR A 202 -8.13 5.06 15.73
C TYR A 202 -6.87 5.42 16.53
N GLN A 203 -6.26 6.57 16.28
CA GLN A 203 -5.08 7.04 17.01
C GLN A 203 -5.36 7.22 18.51
N ARG A 204 -6.53 7.79 18.85
CA ARG A 204 -6.98 7.96 20.22
C ARG A 204 -7.12 6.61 20.91
N ARG A 205 -7.77 5.63 20.26
CA ARG A 205 -7.89 4.27 20.80
C ARG A 205 -6.53 3.63 21.05
N CYS A 206 -5.62 3.64 20.08
CA CYS A 206 -4.29 3.07 20.25
C CYS A 206 -3.48 3.74 21.37
N THR A 207 -3.65 5.05 21.56
CA THR A 207 -3.02 5.78 22.66
C THR A 207 -3.57 5.33 24.01
N LEU A 208 -4.90 5.21 24.13
CA LEU A 208 -5.55 4.74 25.36
C LEU A 208 -5.19 3.29 25.68
N GLU A 209 -5.14 2.40 24.68
CA GLU A 209 -4.71 1.01 24.85
C GLU A 209 -3.28 0.92 25.41
N LYS A 210 -2.34 1.73 24.90
CA LYS A 210 -0.97 1.79 25.44
C LYS A 210 -0.94 2.24 26.89
N LEU A 211 -1.65 3.32 27.21
CA LEU A 211 -1.72 3.83 28.59
C LEU A 211 -2.35 2.82 29.55
N LEU A 212 -3.34 2.05 29.09
CA LEU A 212 -3.94 0.97 29.88
C LEU A 212 -2.93 -0.16 30.15
N VAL A 213 -2.18 -0.59 29.14
CA VAL A 213 -1.12 -1.62 29.31
C VAL A 213 -0.03 -1.14 30.27
N GLU A 214 0.44 0.10 30.11
CA GLU A 214 1.44 0.71 31.00
C GLU A 214 0.93 0.81 32.45
N ARG A 215 -0.35 1.18 32.63
CA ARG A 215 -0.97 1.26 33.95
C ARG A 215 -1.11 -0.11 34.61
N THR A 216 -1.51 -1.14 33.86
CA THR A 216 -1.61 -2.51 34.36
C THR A 216 -0.24 -3.05 34.77
N ALA A 217 0.78 -2.88 33.92
CA ALA A 217 2.14 -3.30 34.23
C ALA A 217 2.73 -2.58 35.46
N TYR A 218 2.47 -1.27 35.60
CA TYR A 218 2.85 -0.51 36.79
C TYR A 218 2.19 -1.07 38.06
N ASN A 219 0.89 -1.33 38.02
CA ASN A 219 0.15 -1.85 39.18
C ASN A 219 0.62 -3.25 39.58
N GLU A 220 0.88 -4.15 38.63
CA GLU A 220 1.42 -5.49 38.89
C GLU A 220 2.80 -5.41 39.55
N THR A 221 3.66 -4.51 39.06
CA THR A 221 4.99 -4.29 39.62
C THR A 221 4.93 -3.67 41.03
N ALA A 222 4.02 -2.73 41.27
CA ALA A 222 3.84 -2.11 42.59
C ALA A 222 3.35 -3.13 43.63
N MET A 223 2.41 -4.01 43.25
CA MET A 223 1.92 -5.08 44.13
C MET A 223 2.99 -6.13 44.48
N SER A 224 3.93 -6.44 43.56
CA SER A 224 5.03 -7.35 43.89
C SER A 224 6.01 -6.76 44.90
N PHE A 225 6.29 -5.45 44.82
CA PHE A 225 7.16 -4.77 45.78
C PHE A 225 6.55 -4.68 47.19
N GLU A 226 5.24 -4.55 47.29
CA GLU A 226 4.54 -4.57 48.60
C GLU A 226 4.51 -5.97 49.22
N ALA A 227 4.35 -7.03 48.42
CA ALA A 227 4.37 -8.41 48.90
C ALA A 227 5.75 -8.87 49.40
N ASP A 228 6.83 -8.39 48.78
CA ASP A 228 8.21 -8.67 49.22
C ASP A 228 8.60 -7.88 50.48
N ALA A 229 7.95 -6.75 50.76
CA ALA A 229 8.19 -5.95 51.96
C ALA A 229 7.51 -6.50 53.22
N ASP A 230 6.36 -7.18 53.07
CA ASP A 230 5.61 -7.81 54.17
C ASP A 230 6.13 -9.21 54.56
N SER A 231 7.11 -9.75 53.82
CA SER A 231 7.71 -11.07 54.04
C SER A 231 9.13 -11.05 54.63
N ALA A 232 9.64 -9.86 55.00
CA ALA A 232 10.92 -9.63 55.68
C ALA A 232 10.74 -9.22 57.15
#